data_AF-A0A4Y9S2R0-F1
#
_entry.id   AF-A0A4Y9S2R0-F1
#
_cell.length_a   1.000
_cell.length_b   1.000
_cell.length_c   1.000
_cell.angle_alpha   90.00
_cell.angle_beta   90.00
_cell.angle_gamma   90.00
#
_symmetry.space_group_name_H-M   'P 1'
#
loop_
_entity.id
_entity.type
_entity.pdbx_description
1 polymer ?
#
loop_
_entity_poly.entity_id
_entity_poly.type
_entity_poly.pdbx_seq_one_letter_code
_entity_poly.pdbx_strand_id
1 'polypeptide(L)' 'MGTRKTLIKSQAGVKLQRIEHLAGQQKVVQSSWRLSTLRANQPRSFADEIQAADAFDMEVIAALSDPIIIDMQRRGLLD' A
#
# COMPACT_ATOMS: atom_id res chain seq x y z
N MET A 1 -8.42 -15.53 14.72
CA MET A 1 -7.92 -14.14 14.84
C MET A 1 -8.43 -13.35 13.65
N GLY A 2 -9.08 -12.22 13.89
CA GLY A 2 -9.57 -11.37 12.81
C GLY A 2 -8.46 -10.42 12.33
N THR A 3 -8.45 -10.06 11.06
CA THR A 3 -7.60 -8.99 10.54
C THR A 3 -8.49 -7.93 9.90
N ARG A 4 -8.36 -6.67 10.35
CA ARG A 4 -8.99 -5.52 9.71
C ARG A 4 -7.98 -4.87 8.76
N LYS A 5 -8.40 -4.60 7.53
CA LYS A 5 -7.58 -3.92 6.52
C LYS A 5 -8.20 -2.56 6.23
N THR A 6 -7.43 -1.51 6.38
CA THR A 6 -7.84 -0.13 6.12
C THR A 6 -6.95 0.43 5.02
N LEU A 7 -7.53 0.93 3.94
CA LEU A 7 -6.76 1.65 2.92
C LEU A 7 -6.38 3.02 3.49
N ILE A 8 -5.09 3.35 3.47
CA ILE A 8 -4.56 4.61 4.00
C ILE A 8 -4.34 5.60 2.85
N LYS A 9 -3.63 5.16 1.81
CA LYS A 9 -3.33 5.96 0.60
C LYS A 9 -3.33 5.08 -0.64
N SER A 10 -3.65 5.66 -1.78
CA SER A 10 -3.48 5.04 -3.09
C SER A 10 -3.15 6.08 -4.15
N GLN A 11 -2.16 5.81 -5.00
CA GLN A 11 -1.75 6.70 -6.10
C GLN A 11 -0.92 5.93 -7.13
N ALA A 12 -1.11 6.20 -8.42
CA ALA A 12 -0.35 5.61 -9.53
C ALA A 12 -0.28 4.07 -9.48
N GLY A 13 -1.37 3.42 -9.05
CA GLY A 13 -1.42 1.97 -8.85
C GLY A 13 -0.71 1.43 -7.60
N VAL A 14 -0.08 2.29 -6.80
CA VAL A 14 0.48 1.97 -5.50
C VAL A 14 -0.59 2.11 -4.42
N LYS A 15 -0.67 1.16 -3.48
CA LYS A 15 -1.63 1.13 -2.38
C LYS A 15 -0.91 0.88 -1.06
N LEU A 16 -1.16 1.74 -0.08
CA LEU A 16 -0.74 1.58 1.30
C LEU A 16 -1.94 1.21 2.17
N GLN A 17 -1.89 0.04 2.79
CA GLN A 17 -2.95 -0.47 3.65
C GLN A 17 -2.43 -0.70 5.07
N ARG A 18 -3.20 -0.30 6.08
CA ARG A 18 -2.96 -0.70 7.46
C ARG A 18 -3.69 -2.02 7.73
N ILE A 19 -2.96 -3.00 8.22
CA ILE A 19 -3.45 -4.31 8.62
C ILE A 19 -3.40 -4.37 10.14
N GLU A 20 -4.58 -4.35 10.76
CA GLU A 20 -4.75 -4.47 12.20
C GLU A 20 -5.11 -5.91 12.54
N HIS A 21 -4.29 -6.57 13.36
CA HIS A 21 -4.58 -7.88 13.90
C HIS A 21 -5.42 -7.72 15.16
N LEU A 22 -6.61 -8.33 15.13
CA LEU A 22 -7.61 -8.25 16.18
C LEU A 22 -7.61 -9.53 17.01
N ALA A 23 -7.71 -9.37 18.33
CA ALA A 23 -7.98 -10.45 19.26
C ALA A 23 -9.19 -10.15 20.16
N GLY A 24 -9.83 -11.21 20.67
CA GLY A 24 -10.99 -11.09 21.56
C GLY A 24 -12.13 -10.26 20.96
N GLN A 25 -12.66 -9.31 21.74
CA GLN A 25 -13.72 -8.36 21.38
C GLN A 25 -13.27 -7.28 20.35
N GLN A 26 -12.60 -7.68 19.27
CA GLN A 26 -12.10 -6.76 18.22
C GLN A 26 -11.06 -5.72 18.70
N LYS A 27 -10.31 -6.03 19.78
CA LYS A 27 -9.22 -5.17 20.22
C LYS A 27 -8.03 -5.33 19.28
N VAL A 28 -7.50 -4.21 18.79
CA VAL A 28 -6.26 -4.20 17.99
C VAL A 28 -5.10 -4.59 18.90
N VAL A 29 -4.43 -5.68 18.56
CA VAL A 29 -3.26 -6.19 19.29
C VAL A 29 -1.97 -5.83 18.55
N GLN A 30 -2.02 -5.77 17.22
CA GLN A 30 -0.88 -5.42 16.40
C GLN A 30 -1.35 -4.65 15.16
N SER A 31 -0.57 -3.67 14.73
CA SER A 31 -0.72 -3.02 13.44
C SER A 31 0.50 -3.31 12.59
N SER A 32 0.28 -3.59 11.31
CA SER A 32 1.31 -3.61 10.28
C SER A 32 0.82 -2.81 9.08
N TRP A 33 1.73 -2.43 8.20
CA TRP A 33 1.42 -1.68 6.99
C TRP A 33 1.87 -2.48 5.79
N ARG A 34 1.01 -2.59 4.79
CA ARG A 34 1.27 -3.33 3.56
C ARG A 34 1.25 -2.38 2.38
N LEU A 35 2.37 -2.33 1.69
CA LEU A 35 2.56 -1.64 0.43
C LEU A 35 2.39 -2.64 -0.72
N SER A 36 1.48 -2.35 -1.64
CA SER A 36 1.28 -3.12 -2.87
C SER A 36 1.36 -2.19 -4.07
N THR A 37 1.95 -2.66 -5.17
CA THR A 37 2.13 -1.88 -6.40
C THR A 37 1.71 -2.73 -7.60
N LEU A 38 1.36 -2.08 -8.71
CA LEU A 38 1.08 -2.74 -9.99
C LEU A 38 2.35 -3.12 -10.76
N ARG A 39 3.51 -2.58 -10.34
CA ARG A 39 4.81 -3.00 -10.85
C ARG A 39 5.09 -4.44 -10.44
N ALA A 40 5.96 -5.13 -11.17
CA ALA A 40 6.38 -6.51 -10.89
C ALA A 40 7.30 -6.61 -9.64
N ASN A 41 6.86 -6.07 -8.51
CA ASN A 41 7.51 -6.11 -7.21
C ASN A 41 6.67 -6.91 -6.23
N GLN A 42 7.32 -7.60 -5.30
CA GLN A 42 6.61 -8.25 -4.20
C GLN A 42 6.01 -7.20 -3.26
N PRO A 43 4.77 -7.43 -2.76
CA PRO A 43 4.19 -6.57 -1.73
C PRO A 43 5.11 -6.50 -0.51
N ARG A 44 5.39 -5.29 -0.03
CA ARG A 44 6.24 -5.05 1.14
C ARG A 44 5.38 -4.85 2.37
N SER A 45 5.81 -5.42 3.50
CA SER A 45 5.14 -5.26 4.78
C SER A 45 6.08 -4.55 5.76
N PHE A 46 5.54 -3.61 6.51
CA PHE A 46 6.26 -2.76 7.45
C PHE A 46 5.60 -2.85 8.84
N ALA A 47 6.41 -2.77 9.88
CA ALA A 47 5.94 -2.73 11.27
C ALA A 47 5.72 -1.31 11.79
N ASP A 48 6.12 -0.29 11.03
CA ASP A 48 6.06 1.12 11.39
C ASP A 48 5.39 1.94 10.28
N GLU A 49 4.56 2.90 10.67
CA GLU A 49 3.80 3.75 9.76
C GLU A 49 4.69 4.69 8.94
N ILE A 50 5.69 5.29 9.60
CA ILE A 50 6.56 6.29 8.98
C ILE A 50 7.42 5.63 7.91
N GLN A 51 8.00 4.47 8.22
CA GLN A 51 8.74 3.67 7.24
C GLN A 51 7.86 3.24 6.06
N ALA A 52 6.60 2.87 6.33
CA ALA A 52 5.68 2.47 5.28
C ALA A 52 5.26 3.64 4.38
N ALA A 53 5.10 4.84 4.96
CA ALA A 53 4.79 6.06 4.24
C ALA A 53 5.97 6.51 3.35
N ASP A 54 7.19 6.50 3.87
CA ASP A 54 8.40 6.82 3.12
C ASP A 54 8.59 5.83 1.93
N ALA A 55 8.42 4.54 2.20
CA ALA A 55 8.46 3.51 1.17
C ALA A 55 7.34 3.65 0.12
N PHE A 56 6.17 4.16 0.51
CA PHE A 56 5.07 4.46 -0.40
C PHE A 56 5.44 5.60 -1.34
N ASP A 57 5.97 6.71 -0.82
CA ASP A 57 6.34 7.87 -1.65
C ASP A 57 7.43 7.49 -2.67
N MET A 58 8.44 6.72 -2.25
CA MET A 58 9.46 6.20 -3.19
C MET A 58 8.86 5.29 -4.27
N GLU A 59 7.91 4.41 -3.91
CA GLU A 59 7.27 3.52 -4.88
C GLU A 59 6.36 4.29 -5.84
N VAL A 60 5.69 5.35 -5.38
CA VAL A 60 4.89 6.24 -6.23
C VAL A 60 5.78 6.93 -7.26
N ILE A 61 6.93 7.48 -6.85
CA ILE A 61 7.89 8.08 -7.79
C ILE A 61 8.36 7.07 -8.84
N ALA A 62 8.66 5.84 -8.41
CA ALA A 62 9.06 4.77 -9.31
C ALA A 62 7.92 4.33 -10.24
N ALA A 63 6.67 4.30 -9.77
CA ALA A 63 5.49 3.99 -10.57
C ALA A 63 5.17 5.09 -11.59
N LEU A 64 5.31 6.35 -11.23
CA LEU A 64 5.14 7.48 -12.15
C LEU A 64 6.21 7.54 -13.24
N SER A 65 7.32 6.81 -13.06
CA SER A 65 8.37 6.65 -14.08
C SER A 65 8.21 5.39 -14.93
N ASP A 66 7.27 4.52 -14.58
CA ASP A 66 7.05 3.24 -15.26
C ASP A 66 6.16 3.45 -16.50
N PRO A 67 6.63 3.11 -17.71
CA PRO A 67 5.90 3.37 -18.94
C PRO A 67 4.55 2.65 -19.01
N ILE A 68 4.41 1.50 -18.34
CA ILE A 68 3.14 0.76 -18.29
C ILE A 68 2.15 1.53 -17.42
N ILE A 69 2.58 2.00 -16.24
CA ILE A 69 1.72 2.79 -15.35
C ILE A 69 1.33 4.12 -15.99
N ILE A 70 2.27 4.80 -16.66
CA ILE A 70 1.99 6.03 -17.40
C ILE A 70 0.95 5.79 -18.51
N ASP A 71 1.10 4.72 -19.29
CA ASP A 71 0.10 4.35 -20.32
C ASP A 71 -1.27 4.04 -19.69
N MET A 72 -1.31 3.33 -18.56
CA MET A 72 -2.55 3.05 -17.83
C MET A 72 -3.21 4.34 -17.28
N GLN A 73 -2.45 5.29 -16.73
CA GLN A 73 -2.96 6.59 -16.30
C GLN A 73 -3.49 7.41 -17.50
N ARG A 74 -2.77 7.43 -18.62
CA ARG A 74 -3.24 8.11 -19.85
C ARG A 74 -4.54 7.52 -20.38
N ARG A 75 -4.77 6.23 -20.18
CA ARG A 75 -6.02 5.54 -20.54
C ARG A 75 -7.13 5.70 -19.50
N GLY A 76 -6.89 6.41 -18.39
CA GLY A 76 -7.86 6.61 -17.31
C GLY A 76 -8.13 5.35 -16.48
N LEU A 77 -7.22 4.37 -16.50
CA LEU A 77 -7.36 3.11 -15.74
C LEU A 77 -6.84 3.23 -14.30
N LEU A 78 -6.10 4.29 -13.99
CA LEU A 78 -5.48 4.57 -12.70
C LEU A 78 -5.59 6.07 -12.38
N ASP A 79 -5.73 6.38 -11.10
CA ASP A 79 -5.61 7.73 -10.54
C ASP A 79 -4.14 8.00 -10.15
#